data_AF-A0A329LVS1-F1
#
_entry.id   AF-A0A329LVS1-F1
#
_cell.length_a   1.000
_cell.length_b   1.000
_cell.length_c   1.000
_cell.angle_alpha   90.00
_cell.angle_beta   90.00
_cell.angle_gamma   90.00
#
_symmetry.space_group_name_H-M   'P 1'
#
loop_
_entity.id
_entity.type
_entity.pdbx_description
1 polymer ?
#
loop_
_entity_poly.entity_id
_entity_poly.type
_entity_poly.pdbx_seq_one_letter_code
_entity_poly.pdbx_strand_id
1 'polypeptide(L)'
;MITEPAKSFTRIFRGYDPALVDPYIEALLAKEKLLIDEVLNLRNQRDESSNEAAGLRIEVACLRDEVAALSDTSPTPYAMQHRMAKLLRRALDEVSRMQADARAEADALIADAAAEAEAARREHRELLEHMAAQRKALEVECEETRKKLDADLAGMRAEAQSLIDAAWQDAQHEREQLLADAKQKAHEFDERAHRAMDEANQQRIMILEELMGVARDLQDVPASLESAYQQRQSLPDAGVVVALDQKSQAPGNPAVAS
;
A
#
# COMPACT_ATOMS: atom_id res chain seq x y z
N MET A 1 13.15 3.82 -110.35
CA MET A 1 13.94 5.01 -110.76
C MET A 1 12.95 6.12 -111.09
N ILE A 2 12.88 7.15 -110.26
CA ILE A 2 12.07 8.33 -110.52
C ILE A 2 12.95 9.25 -111.36
N THR A 3 12.75 9.28 -112.67
CA THR A 3 13.45 10.20 -113.57
C THR A 3 12.77 11.56 -113.48
N GLU A 4 13.45 12.55 -112.89
CA GLU A 4 12.97 13.94 -112.89
C GLU A 4 12.86 14.45 -114.34
N PRO A 5 11.76 15.13 -114.73
CA PRO A 5 11.57 15.62 -116.09
C PRO A 5 12.60 16.71 -116.44
N ALA A 6 13.08 16.71 -117.69
CA ALA A 6 14.10 17.65 -118.17
C ALA A 6 13.60 19.11 -118.07
N LYS A 7 14.30 19.92 -117.28
CA LYS A 7 13.98 21.34 -117.06
C LYS A 7 14.52 22.19 -118.21
N SER A 8 13.68 23.02 -118.82
CA SER A 8 14.08 23.93 -119.91
C SER A 8 14.38 25.33 -119.39
N PHE A 9 15.47 25.93 -119.86
CA PHE A 9 15.91 27.29 -119.50
C PHE A 9 15.62 28.28 -120.63
N THR A 10 15.30 29.53 -120.29
CA THR A 10 15.06 30.60 -121.28
C THR A 10 16.35 31.01 -121.97
N ARG A 11 16.32 31.17 -123.32
CA ARG A 11 17.48 31.51 -124.15
C ARG A 11 17.58 33.02 -124.37
N ILE A 12 18.75 33.61 -124.09
CA ILE A 12 19.11 35.01 -124.33
C ILE A 12 20.13 35.14 -125.48
N PHE A 13 20.39 36.37 -125.94
CA PHE A 13 21.19 36.69 -127.14
C PHE A 13 22.58 36.03 -127.20
N ARG A 14 23.12 35.56 -126.06
CA ARG A 14 24.38 34.81 -125.97
C ARG A 14 24.31 33.58 -125.03
N GLY A 15 23.22 32.80 -125.07
CA GLY A 15 23.16 31.51 -124.35
C GLY A 15 21.86 31.32 -123.55
N TYR A 16 21.93 30.61 -122.43
CA TYR A 16 20.82 30.52 -121.47
C TYR A 16 20.97 31.60 -120.39
N ASP A 17 19.85 31.97 -119.76
CA ASP A 17 19.87 32.94 -118.66
C ASP A 17 20.65 32.39 -117.45
N PRO A 18 21.83 32.96 -117.11
CA PRO A 18 22.65 32.46 -116.01
C PRO A 18 21.92 32.54 -114.67
N ALA A 19 21.02 33.51 -114.49
CA ALA A 19 20.22 33.66 -113.27
C ALA A 19 19.27 32.46 -113.01
N LEU A 20 18.97 31.66 -114.04
CA LEU A 20 18.14 30.46 -113.92
C LEU A 20 18.97 29.16 -113.93
N VAL A 21 20.11 29.15 -114.63
CA VAL A 21 20.97 27.98 -114.81
C VAL A 21 21.90 27.76 -113.62
N ASP A 22 22.58 28.79 -113.15
CA ASP A 22 23.53 28.72 -112.04
C ASP A 22 22.90 28.17 -110.75
N PRO A 23 21.72 28.64 -110.26
CA PRO A 23 21.10 28.08 -109.07
C PRO A 23 20.63 26.63 -109.28
N TYR A 24 20.35 26.22 -110.52
CA TYR A 24 20.00 24.83 -110.81
C TYR A 24 21.22 23.91 -110.80
N ILE A 25 22.37 24.36 -111.33
CA ILE A 25 23.64 23.63 -111.24
C ILE A 25 24.05 23.50 -109.77
N GLU A 26 23.93 24.57 -108.99
CA GLU A 26 24.20 24.52 -107.54
C GLU A 26 23.27 23.53 -106.82
N ALA A 27 21.98 23.50 -107.17
CA ALA A 27 21.03 22.52 -106.62
C ALA A 27 21.38 21.08 -107.00
N LEU A 28 21.83 20.84 -108.24
CA LEU A 28 22.30 19.51 -108.67
C LEU A 28 23.58 19.09 -107.96
N LEU A 29 24.54 20.00 -107.80
CA LEU A 29 25.78 19.72 -107.05
C LEU A 29 25.49 19.47 -105.57
N ALA A 30 24.54 20.18 -104.97
CA ALA A 30 24.10 19.92 -103.60
C ALA A 30 23.42 18.54 -103.48
N LYS A 31 22.60 18.17 -104.47
CA LYS A 31 21.94 16.85 -104.54
C LYS A 31 22.96 15.73 -104.74
N GLU A 32 23.96 15.92 -105.60
CA GLU A 32 25.04 14.96 -105.81
C GLU A 32 25.84 14.75 -104.51
N LYS A 33 26.22 15.83 -103.82
CA LYS A 33 26.88 15.74 -102.52
C LYS A 33 26.05 14.98 -101.49
N LEU A 34 24.76 15.29 -101.37
CA LEU A 34 23.85 14.59 -100.46
C LEU A 34 23.79 13.09 -100.77
N LEU A 35 23.65 12.71 -102.04
CA LEU A 35 23.62 11.30 -102.44
C LEU A 35 24.95 10.59 -102.18
N ILE A 36 26.08 11.25 -102.38
CA ILE A 36 27.40 10.69 -102.05
C ILE A 36 27.49 10.46 -100.55
N ASP A 37 27.11 11.44 -99.72
CA ASP A 37 27.12 11.34 -98.27
C ASP A 37 26.18 10.23 -97.78
N GLU A 38 24.99 10.10 -98.39
CA GLU A 38 24.03 9.03 -98.09
C GLU A 38 24.59 7.64 -98.45
N VAL A 39 25.22 7.50 -99.61
CA VAL A 39 25.86 6.24 -100.02
C VAL A 39 27.01 5.87 -99.08
N LEU A 40 27.80 6.85 -98.64
CA LEU A 40 28.87 6.64 -97.66
C LEU A 40 28.30 6.21 -96.30
N ASN A 41 27.24 6.87 -95.83
CA ASN A 41 26.56 6.49 -94.59
C ASN A 41 25.98 5.07 -94.66
N LEU A 42 25.29 4.71 -95.75
CA LEU A 42 24.75 3.36 -95.93
C LEU A 42 25.84 2.30 -96.01
N ARG A 43 27.00 2.62 -96.61
CA ARG A 43 28.16 1.72 -96.62
C ARG A 43 28.71 1.50 -95.21
N ASN A 44 28.88 2.57 -94.44
CA ASN A 44 29.33 2.48 -93.05
C ASN A 44 28.37 1.64 -92.20
N GLN A 45 27.06 1.90 -92.29
CA GLN A 45 26.03 1.13 -91.57
C GLN A 45 26.04 -0.37 -91.98
N ARG A 46 26.25 -0.65 -93.27
CA ARG A 46 26.35 -2.03 -93.75
C ARG A 46 27.62 -2.73 -93.25
N ASP A 47 28.74 -2.02 -93.17
CA ASP A 47 29.98 -2.58 -92.66
C ASP A 47 29.92 -2.80 -91.13
N GLU A 48 29.31 -1.87 -90.37
CA GLU A 48 29.01 -2.00 -88.94
C GLU A 48 28.13 -3.23 -88.66
N SER A 49 26.98 -3.34 -89.33
CA SER A 49 26.09 -4.50 -89.17
C SER A 49 26.73 -5.82 -89.61
N SER A 50 27.61 -5.80 -90.62
CA SER A 50 28.40 -6.99 -91.00
C SER A 50 29.37 -7.41 -89.90
N ASN A 51 30.02 -6.46 -89.23
CA ASN A 51 30.93 -6.74 -88.12
C ASN A 51 30.17 -7.28 -86.89
N GLU A 52 29.03 -6.69 -86.55
CA GLU A 52 28.15 -7.20 -85.49
C GLU A 52 27.70 -8.64 -85.78
N ALA A 53 27.27 -8.92 -87.01
CA ALA A 53 26.89 -10.27 -87.42
C ALA A 53 28.05 -11.28 -87.33
N ALA A 54 29.29 -10.85 -87.61
CA ALA A 54 30.46 -11.70 -87.42
C ALA A 54 30.73 -11.98 -85.93
N GLY A 55 30.62 -10.98 -85.07
CA GLY A 55 30.74 -11.12 -83.62
C GLY A 55 29.72 -12.11 -83.03
N LEU A 56 28.45 -11.92 -83.37
CA LEU A 56 27.37 -12.81 -82.90
C LEU A 56 27.55 -14.26 -83.37
N ARG A 57 28.06 -14.49 -84.60
CA ARG A 57 28.34 -15.84 -85.09
C ARG A 57 29.42 -16.55 -84.25
N ILE A 58 30.44 -15.82 -83.80
CA ILE A 58 31.50 -16.37 -82.95
C ILE A 58 30.93 -16.75 -81.58
N GLU A 59 30.14 -15.87 -80.96
CA GLU A 59 29.52 -16.14 -79.67
C GLU A 59 28.59 -17.37 -79.72
N VAL A 60 27.76 -17.46 -80.77
CA VAL A 60 26.90 -18.63 -80.98
C VAL A 60 27.71 -19.92 -81.14
N ALA A 61 28.87 -19.87 -81.80
CA ALA A 61 29.74 -21.03 -81.92
C ALA A 61 30.31 -21.45 -80.55
N CYS A 62 30.81 -20.50 -79.76
CA CYS A 62 31.33 -20.76 -78.41
C CYS A 62 30.26 -21.36 -77.49
N LEU A 63 29.05 -20.78 -77.48
CA LEU A 63 27.95 -21.29 -76.67
C LEU A 63 27.51 -22.69 -77.12
N ARG A 64 27.54 -23.00 -78.42
CA ARG A 64 27.26 -24.35 -78.93
C ARG A 64 28.27 -25.38 -78.45
N ASP A 65 29.57 -25.04 -78.45
CA ASP A 65 30.62 -25.93 -77.97
C ASP A 65 30.48 -26.19 -76.46
N GLU A 66 30.12 -25.17 -75.68
CA GLU A 66 29.84 -25.33 -74.25
C GLU A 66 28.61 -26.21 -74.00
N VAL A 67 27.51 -25.99 -74.74
CA VAL A 67 26.31 -26.85 -74.65
C VAL A 67 26.64 -28.28 -75.05
N ALA A 68 27.46 -28.49 -76.09
CA ALA A 68 27.91 -29.82 -76.48
C ALA A 68 28.72 -30.49 -75.35
N ALA A 69 29.65 -29.78 -74.72
CA ALA A 69 30.41 -30.29 -73.57
C ALA A 69 29.52 -30.58 -72.35
N LEU A 70 28.52 -29.75 -72.08
CA LEU A 70 27.55 -29.94 -70.99
C LEU A 70 26.60 -31.11 -71.23
N SER A 71 26.24 -31.34 -72.49
CA SER A 71 25.32 -32.41 -72.90
C SER A 71 26.02 -33.73 -73.20
N ASP A 72 27.36 -33.79 -73.22
CA ASP A 72 28.09 -35.00 -73.60
C ASP A 72 27.86 -36.13 -72.59
N THR A 73 26.91 -37.02 -72.90
CA THR A 73 26.58 -38.25 -72.18
C THR A 73 27.46 -39.41 -72.60
N SER A 74 28.63 -39.14 -73.18
CA SER A 74 29.55 -40.21 -73.56
C SER A 74 29.93 -41.06 -72.34
N PRO A 75 30.02 -42.39 -72.50
CA PRO A 75 30.49 -43.30 -71.44
C PRO A 75 32.02 -43.19 -71.24
N THR A 76 32.65 -42.13 -71.75
CA THR A 76 34.10 -41.95 -71.61
C THR A 76 34.44 -41.67 -70.15
N PRO A 77 35.53 -42.27 -69.61
CA PRO A 77 35.91 -42.07 -68.21
C PRO A 77 36.06 -40.60 -67.81
N TYR A 78 36.57 -39.77 -68.71
CA TYR A 78 36.77 -38.34 -68.48
C TYR A 78 35.45 -37.55 -68.36
N ALA A 79 34.48 -37.78 -69.26
CA ALA A 79 33.17 -37.14 -69.19
C ALA A 79 32.42 -37.54 -67.91
N MET A 80 32.52 -38.79 -67.49
CA MET A 80 31.96 -39.25 -66.21
C MET A 80 32.63 -38.57 -65.01
N GLN A 81 33.97 -38.49 -64.98
CA GLN A 81 34.70 -37.80 -63.89
C GLN A 81 34.32 -36.32 -63.80
N HIS A 82 34.21 -35.63 -64.93
CA HIS A 82 33.81 -34.23 -64.96
C HIS A 82 32.38 -34.03 -64.41
N ARG A 83 31.45 -34.89 -64.82
CA ARG A 83 30.06 -34.89 -64.30
C ARG A 83 30.02 -35.17 -62.80
N MET A 84 30.76 -36.17 -62.33
CA MET A 84 30.85 -36.49 -60.91
C MET A 84 31.42 -35.32 -60.10
N ALA A 85 32.50 -34.69 -60.57
CA ALA A 85 33.08 -33.52 -59.92
C ALA A 85 32.08 -32.36 -59.83
N LYS A 86 31.31 -32.11 -60.90
CA LYS A 86 30.27 -31.06 -60.92
C LYS A 86 29.10 -31.39 -59.98
N LEU A 87 28.65 -32.64 -59.93
CA LEU A 87 27.61 -33.09 -59.00
C LEU A 87 28.06 -32.98 -57.54
N LEU A 88 29.29 -33.38 -57.24
CA LEU A 88 29.88 -33.23 -55.91
C LEU A 88 29.98 -31.77 -55.51
N ARG A 89 30.44 -30.90 -56.42
CA ARG A 89 30.48 -29.46 -56.17
C ARG A 89 29.09 -28.90 -55.87
N ARG A 90 28.09 -29.25 -56.66
CA ARG A 90 26.69 -28.83 -56.43
C ARG A 90 26.16 -29.34 -55.08
N ALA A 91 26.46 -30.59 -54.71
CA ALA A 91 26.05 -31.14 -53.43
C ALA A 91 26.72 -30.42 -52.25
N LEU A 92 28.02 -30.09 -52.36
CA LEU A 92 28.73 -29.29 -51.36
C LEU A 92 28.15 -27.88 -51.24
N ASP A 93 27.87 -27.21 -52.37
CA ASP A 93 27.26 -25.89 -52.39
C ASP A 93 25.87 -25.93 -51.73
N GLU A 94 25.05 -26.94 -52.02
CA GLU A 94 23.73 -27.12 -51.41
C GLU A 94 23.83 -27.37 -49.90
N VAL A 95 24.72 -28.26 -49.46
CA VAL A 95 24.96 -28.49 -48.02
C VAL A 95 25.42 -27.21 -47.32
N SER A 96 26.27 -26.42 -47.96
CA SER A 96 26.73 -25.14 -47.38
C SER A 96 25.59 -24.13 -47.22
N ARG A 97 24.66 -24.08 -48.18
CA ARG A 97 23.45 -23.24 -48.08
C ARG A 97 22.53 -23.73 -46.98
N MET A 98 22.22 -25.03 -46.95
CA MET A 98 21.39 -25.61 -45.91
C MET A 98 21.98 -25.40 -44.51
N GLN A 99 23.31 -25.47 -44.36
CA GLN A 99 23.98 -25.16 -43.09
C GLN A 99 23.88 -23.68 -42.72
N ALA A 100 24.00 -22.77 -43.68
CA ALA A 100 23.84 -21.35 -43.44
C ALA A 100 22.41 -21.02 -43.02
N ASP A 101 21.42 -21.57 -43.71
CA ASP A 101 20.00 -21.39 -43.42
C ASP A 101 19.65 -21.96 -42.03
N ALA A 102 20.09 -23.19 -41.73
CA ALA A 102 19.86 -23.80 -40.42
C ALA A 102 20.52 -23.01 -39.27
N ARG A 103 21.69 -22.39 -39.51
CA ARG A 103 22.33 -21.51 -38.53
C ARG A 103 21.53 -20.22 -38.34
N ALA A 104 21.08 -19.60 -39.44
CA ALA A 104 20.27 -18.39 -39.36
C ALA A 104 18.94 -18.62 -38.64
N GLU A 105 18.29 -19.77 -38.89
CA GLU A 105 17.08 -20.18 -38.17
C GLU A 105 17.36 -20.43 -36.68
N ALA A 106 18.46 -21.11 -36.35
CA ALA A 106 18.85 -21.34 -34.96
C ALA A 106 19.15 -20.02 -34.22
N ASP A 107 19.87 -19.10 -34.86
CA ASP A 107 20.18 -17.79 -34.31
C ASP A 107 18.91 -16.96 -34.09
N ALA A 108 17.94 -17.03 -35.01
CA ALA A 108 16.63 -16.38 -34.85
C ALA A 108 15.86 -16.95 -33.65
N LEU A 109 15.81 -18.28 -33.51
CA LEU A 109 15.15 -18.92 -32.35
C LEU A 109 15.81 -18.56 -31.02
N ILE A 110 17.14 -18.46 -31.00
CA ILE A 110 17.89 -18.04 -29.81
C ILE A 110 17.57 -16.57 -29.49
N ALA A 111 17.51 -15.70 -30.50
CA ALA A 111 17.19 -14.28 -30.32
C ALA A 111 15.76 -14.10 -29.79
N ASP A 112 14.79 -14.81 -30.34
CA ASP A 112 13.39 -14.77 -29.90
C ASP A 112 13.27 -15.29 -28.45
N ALA A 113 13.86 -16.44 -28.14
CA ALA A 113 13.86 -16.98 -26.78
C ALA A 113 14.54 -16.05 -25.77
N ALA A 114 15.62 -15.36 -26.16
CA ALA A 114 16.29 -14.37 -25.33
C ALA A 114 15.40 -13.14 -25.09
N ALA A 115 14.72 -12.65 -26.12
CA ALA A 115 13.80 -11.52 -26.01
C ALA A 115 12.61 -11.84 -25.10
N GLU A 116 12.02 -13.05 -25.22
CA GLU A 116 10.96 -13.53 -24.34
C GLU A 116 11.43 -13.66 -22.89
N ALA A 117 12.62 -14.23 -22.67
CA ALA A 117 13.19 -14.35 -21.33
C ALA A 117 13.45 -12.98 -20.69
N GLU A 118 13.89 -11.99 -21.47
CA GLU A 118 14.06 -10.62 -20.99
C GLU A 118 12.72 -9.94 -20.68
N ALA A 119 11.69 -10.13 -21.52
CA ALA A 119 10.35 -9.61 -21.27
C ALA A 119 9.78 -10.18 -19.97
N ALA A 120 9.83 -11.51 -19.80
CA ALA A 120 9.39 -12.18 -18.58
C ALA A 120 10.16 -11.69 -17.32
N ARG A 121 11.47 -11.42 -17.44
CA ARG A 121 12.26 -10.82 -16.34
C ARG A 121 11.86 -9.39 -16.02
N ARG A 122 11.43 -8.60 -17.01
CA ARG A 122 10.93 -7.23 -16.78
C ARG A 122 9.59 -7.29 -16.06
N GLU A 123 8.64 -8.08 -16.57
CA GLU A 123 7.33 -8.30 -15.94
C GLU A 123 7.46 -8.80 -14.50
N HIS A 124 8.35 -9.77 -14.25
CA HIS A 124 8.57 -10.28 -12.90
C HIS A 124 9.11 -9.21 -11.95
N ARG A 125 10.03 -8.35 -12.42
CA ARG A 125 10.55 -7.24 -11.61
C ARG A 125 9.44 -6.22 -11.30
N GLU A 126 8.63 -5.86 -12.28
CA GLU A 126 7.49 -4.95 -12.08
C GLU A 126 6.49 -5.52 -11.07
N LEU A 127 6.18 -6.82 -11.13
CA LEU A 127 5.33 -7.48 -10.15
C LEU A 127 5.93 -7.45 -8.74
N LEU A 128 7.24 -7.69 -8.60
CA LEU A 128 7.92 -7.61 -7.31
C LEU A 128 7.92 -6.19 -6.74
N GLU A 129 8.14 -5.19 -7.58
CA GLU A 129 8.07 -3.77 -7.20
C GLU A 129 6.66 -3.38 -6.75
N HIS A 130 5.64 -3.80 -7.49
CA HIS A 130 4.25 -3.58 -7.13
C HIS A 130 3.88 -4.27 -5.80
N MET A 131 4.29 -5.52 -5.59
CA MET A 131 4.08 -6.22 -4.33
C MET A 131 4.82 -5.56 -3.17
N ALA A 132 6.04 -5.04 -3.40
CA ALA A 132 6.80 -4.31 -2.39
C ALA A 132 6.11 -2.98 -2.04
N ALA A 133 5.56 -2.26 -3.03
CA ALA A 133 4.78 -1.05 -2.80
C ALA A 133 3.50 -1.34 -1.99
N GLN A 134 2.78 -2.40 -2.33
CA GLN A 134 1.60 -2.84 -1.59
C GLN A 134 1.92 -3.21 -0.14
N ARG A 135 3.01 -3.95 0.10
CA ARG A 135 3.45 -4.28 1.46
C ARG A 135 3.76 -3.03 2.28
N LYS A 136 4.50 -2.07 1.71
CA LYS A 136 4.79 -0.81 2.39
C LYS A 136 3.53 0.00 2.70
N ALA A 137 2.58 0.05 1.77
CA ALA A 137 1.30 0.72 2.01
C ALA A 137 0.53 0.07 3.17
N LEU A 138 0.43 -1.27 3.18
CA LEU A 138 -0.21 -2.02 4.26
C LEU A 138 0.52 -1.87 5.59
N GLU A 139 1.86 -1.82 5.59
CA GLU A 139 2.66 -1.56 6.79
C GLU A 139 2.34 -0.19 7.39
N VAL A 140 2.27 0.85 6.55
CA VAL A 140 1.88 2.21 6.99
C VAL A 140 0.46 2.21 7.57
N GLU A 141 -0.51 1.59 6.89
CA GLU A 141 -1.88 1.47 7.40
C GLU A 141 -1.95 0.70 8.74
N CYS A 142 -1.16 -0.37 8.88
CA CYS A 142 -1.06 -1.13 10.14
C CYS A 142 -0.43 -0.29 11.26
N GLU A 143 0.59 0.50 10.96
CA GLU A 143 1.21 1.40 11.94
C GLU A 143 0.24 2.51 12.36
N GLU A 144 -0.49 3.10 11.42
CA GLU A 144 -1.49 4.13 11.72
C GLU A 144 -2.65 3.59 12.56
N THR A 145 -3.17 2.41 12.21
CA THR A 145 -4.24 1.76 12.98
C THR A 145 -3.78 1.39 14.39
N ARG A 146 -2.55 0.87 14.55
CA ARG A 146 -1.95 0.64 15.86
C ARG A 146 -1.84 1.92 16.69
N LYS A 147 -1.31 3.01 16.10
CA LYS A 147 -1.21 4.32 16.78
C LYS A 147 -2.57 4.84 17.23
N LYS A 148 -3.61 4.69 16.40
CA LYS A 148 -4.99 5.08 16.75
C LYS A 148 -5.50 4.25 17.94
N LEU A 149 -5.38 2.93 17.88
CA LEU A 149 -5.81 2.04 18.96
C LEU A 149 -5.05 2.30 20.27
N ASP A 150 -3.74 2.56 20.20
CA ASP A 150 -2.93 2.89 21.37
C ASP A 150 -3.36 4.22 21.99
N ALA A 151 -3.69 5.23 21.16
CA ALA A 151 -4.24 6.50 21.62
C ALA A 151 -5.61 6.34 22.28
N ASP A 152 -6.51 5.55 21.69
CA ASP A 152 -7.84 5.27 22.25
C ASP A 152 -7.73 4.52 23.58
N LEU A 153 -6.84 3.51 23.67
CA LEU A 153 -6.57 2.77 24.91
C LEU A 153 -5.96 3.68 25.99
N ALA A 154 -5.06 4.59 25.61
CA ALA A 154 -4.51 5.59 26.53
C ALA A 154 -5.61 6.54 27.04
N GLY A 155 -6.52 6.98 26.17
CA GLY A 155 -7.68 7.79 26.50
C GLY A 155 -8.60 7.09 27.51
N MET A 156 -9.03 5.86 27.22
CA MET A 156 -9.88 5.08 28.13
C MET A 156 -9.21 4.82 29.48
N ARG A 157 -7.89 4.60 29.52
CA ARG A 157 -7.14 4.45 30.79
C ARG A 157 -7.11 5.75 31.58
N ALA A 158 -6.91 6.89 30.93
CA ALA A 158 -6.91 8.19 31.57
C ALA A 158 -8.30 8.54 32.13
N GLU A 159 -9.37 8.26 31.36
CA GLU A 159 -10.75 8.42 31.81
C GLU A 159 -11.06 7.52 33.01
N ALA A 160 -10.69 6.24 32.94
CA ALA A 160 -10.88 5.30 34.05
C ALA A 160 -10.13 5.76 35.31
N GLN A 161 -8.88 6.23 35.17
CA GLN A 161 -8.12 6.76 36.30
C GLN A 161 -8.78 8.00 36.89
N SER A 162 -9.26 8.93 36.05
CA SER A 162 -9.98 10.11 36.50
C SER A 162 -11.26 9.76 37.27
N LEU A 163 -12.00 8.73 36.83
CA LEU A 163 -13.20 8.26 37.53
C LEU A 163 -12.87 7.60 38.87
N ILE A 164 -11.78 6.82 38.93
CA ILE A 164 -11.29 6.22 40.19
C ILE A 164 -10.87 7.32 41.17
N ASP A 165 -10.11 8.31 40.70
CA ASP A 165 -9.63 9.40 41.54
C ASP A 165 -10.80 10.25 42.07
N ALA A 166 -11.79 10.54 41.22
CA ALA A 166 -13.01 11.24 41.64
C ALA A 166 -13.79 10.44 42.69
N ALA A 167 -14.07 9.15 42.44
CA ALA A 167 -14.76 8.29 43.39
C ALA A 167 -14.01 8.17 44.73
N TRP A 168 -12.67 8.17 44.69
CA TRP A 168 -11.84 8.13 45.88
C TRP A 168 -11.92 9.43 46.69
N GLN A 169 -11.88 10.59 46.01
CA GLN A 169 -12.08 11.89 46.64
C GLN A 169 -13.45 12.01 47.29
N ASP A 170 -14.51 11.58 46.59
CA ASP A 170 -15.89 11.58 47.10
C ASP A 170 -16.00 10.70 48.35
N ALA A 171 -15.50 9.46 48.28
CA ALA A 171 -15.51 8.54 49.42
C ALA A 171 -14.70 9.09 50.62
N GLN A 172 -13.59 9.78 50.35
CA GLN A 172 -12.82 10.42 51.41
C GLN A 172 -13.57 11.60 52.04
N HIS A 173 -14.26 12.42 51.23
CA HIS A 173 -15.08 13.53 51.72
C HIS A 173 -16.24 13.01 52.58
N GLU A 174 -16.95 11.98 52.14
CA GLU A 174 -18.03 11.34 52.91
C GLU A 174 -17.50 10.80 54.25
N ARG A 175 -16.34 10.13 54.23
CA ARG A 175 -15.71 9.63 55.47
C ARG A 175 -15.39 10.77 56.44
N GLU A 176 -14.80 11.86 55.94
CA GLU A 176 -14.43 13.01 56.76
C GLU A 176 -15.65 13.71 57.35
N GLN A 177 -16.74 13.84 56.58
CA GLN A 177 -18.03 14.35 57.06
C GLN A 177 -18.61 13.47 58.17
N LEU A 178 -18.69 12.14 57.95
CA LEU A 178 -19.21 11.21 58.95
C LEU A 178 -18.37 11.22 60.24
N LEU A 179 -17.05 11.36 60.13
CA LEU A 179 -16.16 11.49 61.28
C LEU A 179 -16.38 12.81 62.03
N ALA A 180 -16.60 13.92 61.31
CA ALA A 180 -16.91 15.21 61.91
C ALA A 180 -18.25 15.15 62.67
N ASP A 181 -19.29 14.60 62.05
CA ASP A 181 -20.61 14.42 62.66
C ASP A 181 -20.56 13.53 63.90
N ALA A 182 -19.80 12.42 63.84
CA ALA A 182 -19.63 11.52 64.97
C ALA A 182 -18.91 12.21 66.14
N LYS A 183 -17.87 13.00 65.85
CA LYS A 183 -17.16 13.80 66.88
C LYS A 183 -18.08 14.85 67.51
N GLN A 184 -18.86 15.55 66.69
CA GLN A 184 -19.80 16.55 67.20
C GLN A 184 -20.84 15.90 68.12
N LYS A 185 -21.42 14.76 67.73
CA LYS A 185 -22.36 14.01 68.58
C LYS A 185 -21.69 13.53 69.88
N ALA A 186 -20.46 13.02 69.81
CA ALA A 186 -19.72 12.61 71.00
C ALA A 186 -19.53 13.79 71.97
N HIS A 187 -19.10 14.96 71.48
CA HIS A 187 -19.01 16.17 72.29
C HIS A 187 -20.35 16.57 72.90
N GLU A 188 -21.45 16.51 72.15
CA GLU A 188 -22.78 16.79 72.70
C GLU A 188 -23.18 15.83 73.82
N PHE A 189 -22.86 14.54 73.69
CA PHE A 189 -23.13 13.55 74.74
C PHE A 189 -22.26 13.79 75.97
N ASP A 190 -20.97 14.08 75.80
CA ASP A 190 -20.05 14.41 76.90
C ASP A 190 -20.55 15.65 77.66
N GLU A 191 -20.96 16.70 76.94
CA GLU A 191 -21.52 17.93 77.53
C GLU A 191 -22.86 17.69 78.26
N ARG A 192 -23.69 16.76 77.77
CA ARG A 192 -24.92 16.36 78.49
C ARG A 192 -24.59 15.54 79.73
N ALA A 193 -23.61 14.63 79.65
CA ALA A 193 -23.16 13.83 80.78
C ALA A 193 -22.55 14.72 81.88
N HIS A 194 -21.71 15.69 81.52
CA HIS A 194 -21.16 16.67 82.45
C HIS A 194 -22.27 17.47 83.14
N ARG A 195 -23.24 18.00 82.39
CA ARG A 195 -24.39 18.72 82.98
C ARG A 195 -25.19 17.84 83.94
N ALA A 196 -25.49 16.60 83.56
CA ALA A 196 -26.21 15.67 84.43
C ALA A 196 -25.41 15.31 85.70
N MET A 197 -24.08 15.19 85.59
CA MET A 197 -23.20 14.98 86.74
C MET A 197 -23.17 16.21 87.66
N ASP A 198 -23.12 17.41 87.10
CA ASP A 198 -23.17 18.66 87.87
C ASP A 198 -24.51 18.81 88.61
N GLU A 199 -25.63 18.50 87.93
CA GLU A 199 -26.96 18.45 88.54
C GLU A 199 -27.05 17.39 89.65
N ALA A 200 -26.54 16.18 89.43
CA ALA A 200 -26.50 15.12 90.45
C ALA A 200 -25.62 15.51 91.64
N ASN A 201 -24.49 16.18 91.39
CA ASN A 201 -23.62 16.71 92.43
C ASN A 201 -24.33 17.80 93.24
N GLN A 202 -25.06 18.72 92.59
CA GLN A 202 -25.88 19.73 93.26
C GLN A 202 -26.96 19.09 94.14
N GLN A 203 -27.69 18.11 93.62
CA GLN A 203 -28.68 17.36 94.41
C GLN A 203 -28.04 16.66 95.61
N ARG A 204 -26.86 16.04 95.43
CA ARG A 204 -26.12 15.43 96.53
C ARG A 204 -25.72 16.45 97.59
N ILE A 205 -25.27 17.64 97.19
CA ILE A 205 -24.95 18.74 98.12
C ILE A 205 -26.20 19.12 98.91
N MET A 206 -27.34 19.33 98.24
CA MET A 206 -28.61 19.65 98.91
C MET A 206 -29.02 18.57 99.93
N ILE A 207 -28.99 17.30 99.55
CA ILE A 207 -29.34 16.19 100.46
C ILE A 207 -28.37 16.14 101.65
N LEU A 208 -27.08 16.33 101.42
CA LEU A 208 -26.09 16.36 102.50
C LEU A 208 -26.33 17.54 103.44
N GLU A 209 -26.71 18.71 102.92
CA GLU A 209 -27.10 19.87 103.72
C GLU A 209 -28.35 19.59 104.56
N GLU A 210 -29.38 18.98 103.98
CA GLU A 210 -30.60 18.55 104.69
C GLU A 210 -30.28 17.52 105.79
N LEU A 211 -29.48 16.49 105.48
CA LEU A 211 -29.06 15.48 106.45
C LEU A 211 -28.20 16.07 107.57
N MET A 212 -27.34 17.05 107.27
CA MET A 212 -26.62 17.79 108.31
C MET A 212 -27.57 18.60 109.20
N GLY A 213 -28.66 19.15 108.64
CA GLY A 213 -29.75 19.75 109.42
C GLY A 213 -30.40 18.76 110.37
N VAL A 214 -30.87 17.63 109.85
CA VAL A 214 -31.48 16.54 110.65
C VAL A 214 -30.50 16.01 111.71
N ALA A 215 -29.22 15.85 111.37
CA ALA A 215 -28.21 15.40 112.31
C ALA A 215 -28.01 16.39 113.47
N ARG A 216 -28.08 17.70 113.21
CA ARG A 216 -28.07 18.72 114.27
C ARG A 216 -29.33 18.63 115.13
N ASP A 217 -30.51 18.49 114.52
CA ASP A 217 -31.78 18.36 115.25
C ASP A 217 -31.80 17.09 116.15
N LEU A 218 -31.22 16.00 115.66
CA LEU A 218 -31.06 14.75 116.42
C LEU A 218 -29.94 14.81 117.47
N GLN A 219 -29.03 15.78 117.41
CA GLN A 219 -27.89 15.86 118.34
C GLN A 219 -28.32 16.15 119.79
N ASP A 220 -29.44 16.85 119.96
CA ASP A 220 -30.04 17.15 121.25
C ASP A 220 -31.00 16.05 121.76
N VAL A 221 -31.39 15.10 120.88
CA VAL A 221 -32.33 14.02 121.20
C VAL A 221 -31.79 13.02 122.24
N PRO A 222 -30.50 12.60 122.25
CA PRO A 222 -29.96 11.76 123.32
C PRO A 222 -30.06 12.40 124.69
N ALA A 223 -29.75 13.69 124.81
CA ALA A 223 -29.89 14.45 126.06
C ALA A 223 -31.37 14.61 126.45
N SER A 224 -32.26 14.86 125.47
CA SER A 224 -33.71 14.87 125.66
C SER A 224 -34.26 13.51 126.12
N LEU A 225 -33.84 12.41 125.52
CA LEU A 225 -34.24 11.05 125.88
C LEU A 225 -33.65 10.61 127.21
N GLU A 226 -32.41 10.98 127.54
CA GLU A 226 -31.84 10.77 128.89
C GLU A 226 -32.60 11.57 129.94
N SER A 227 -33.01 12.81 129.65
CA SER A 227 -33.87 13.58 130.55
C SER A 227 -35.25 12.92 130.73
N ALA A 228 -35.85 12.37 129.67
CA ALA A 228 -37.11 11.64 129.71
C ALA A 228 -36.98 10.27 130.41
N TYR A 229 -35.84 9.58 130.27
CA TYR A 229 -35.54 8.33 130.96
C TYR A 229 -35.31 8.57 132.45
N GLN A 230 -34.58 9.63 132.82
CA GLN A 230 -34.43 10.06 134.20
C GLN A 230 -35.77 10.47 134.81
N GLN A 231 -36.65 11.13 134.04
CA GLN A 231 -38.05 11.40 134.45
C GLN A 231 -38.88 10.11 134.62
N ARG A 232 -38.67 9.10 133.78
CA ARG A 232 -39.37 7.80 133.89
C ARG A 232 -38.84 6.95 135.04
N GLN A 233 -37.54 7.05 135.34
CA GLN A 233 -36.89 6.39 136.48
C GLN A 233 -37.21 7.10 137.81
N SER A 234 -37.81 8.29 137.76
CA SER A 234 -38.31 9.05 138.91
C SER A 234 -39.84 9.02 139.07
N LEU A 235 -40.53 8.01 138.52
CA LEU A 235 -41.93 7.68 138.83
C LEU A 235 -42.10 6.19 139.18
N PRO A 236 -42.88 5.82 140.23
CA PRO A 236 -43.15 4.43 140.59
C PRO A 236 -44.27 3.79 139.74
N ASP A 237 -44.17 2.45 139.63
CA ASP A 237 -44.95 1.50 138.82
C ASP A 237 -46.42 1.81 138.52
N ALA A 238 -46.78 1.73 137.23
CA ALA A 238 -48.07 1.24 136.76
C ALA A 238 -47.89 0.66 135.34
N GLY A 239 -47.93 -0.68 135.24
CA GLY A 239 -47.92 -1.37 133.96
C GLY A 239 -49.21 -1.13 133.17
N VAL A 240 -49.14 -1.33 131.85
CA VAL A 240 -50.22 -1.85 130.99
C VAL A 240 -49.56 -2.37 129.71
N VAL A 241 -49.83 -3.65 129.45
CA VAL A 241 -49.55 -4.40 128.22
C VAL A 241 -50.64 -4.07 127.20
N VAL A 242 -50.28 -3.77 125.94
CA VAL A 242 -51.17 -3.98 124.80
C VAL A 242 -50.36 -4.55 123.63
N ALA A 243 -50.77 -5.75 123.21
CA ALA A 243 -50.35 -6.42 121.99
C ALA A 243 -51.15 -5.89 120.79
N LEU A 244 -50.56 -5.87 119.60
CA LEU A 244 -51.32 -5.95 118.35
C LEU A 244 -50.51 -6.66 117.27
N ASP A 245 -51.12 -7.76 116.88
CA ASP A 245 -50.79 -8.75 115.88
C ASP A 245 -51.12 -8.24 114.45
N GLN A 246 -50.80 -9.07 113.45
CA GLN A 246 -51.23 -9.10 112.03
C GLN A 246 -50.19 -8.63 111.00
N LYS A 247 -49.51 -9.53 110.25
CA LYS A 247 -49.99 -10.51 109.24
C LYS A 247 -50.39 -9.83 107.92
N SER A 248 -49.54 -9.98 106.89
CA SER A 248 -49.88 -10.12 105.46
C SER A 248 -48.59 -10.49 104.70
N GLN A 249 -48.36 -11.75 104.31
CA GLN A 249 -48.81 -12.40 103.07
C GLN A 249 -47.84 -12.14 101.87
N ALA A 250 -47.15 -13.20 101.48
CA ALA A 250 -46.35 -13.36 100.25
C ALA A 250 -47.25 -13.48 98.99
N PRO A 251 -46.80 -13.98 97.82
CA PRO A 251 -45.54 -13.88 97.04
C PRO A 251 -45.82 -13.40 95.58
N GLY A 252 -44.81 -13.29 94.72
CA GLY A 252 -45.05 -13.08 93.28
C GLY A 252 -43.81 -12.92 92.40
N ASN A 253 -43.15 -14.02 92.07
CA ASN A 253 -42.36 -14.21 90.84
C ASN A 253 -43.32 -14.32 89.62
N PRO A 254 -42.90 -14.44 88.33
CA PRO A 254 -41.59 -14.24 87.66
C PRO A 254 -41.73 -13.60 86.22
N ALA A 255 -40.67 -13.73 85.41
CA ALA A 255 -40.64 -13.89 83.93
C ALA A 255 -40.56 -12.59 83.08
N VAL A 256 -39.59 -12.31 82.18
CA VAL A 256 -38.97 -12.98 80.99
C VAL A 256 -39.33 -12.20 79.71
N ALA A 257 -38.34 -12.04 78.82
CA ALA A 257 -38.38 -11.59 77.41
C ALA A 257 -38.64 -10.08 77.19
N SER A 258 -37.98 -9.35 76.28
CA SER A 258 -37.24 -9.68 75.05
C SER A 258 -36.19 -8.60 74.77
#